data_AF-A0A8H6Q0P3-F1
#
_entry.id   AF-A0A8H6Q0P3-F1
#
_cell.length_a   1.000
_cell.length_b   1.000
_cell.length_c   1.000
_cell.angle_alpha   90.00
_cell.angle_beta   90.00
_cell.angle_gamma   90.00
#
_symmetry.space_group_name_H-M   'P 1'
#
loop_
_entity.id
_entity.type
_entity.pdbx_description
1 polymer ?
#
loop_
_entity_poly.entity_id
_entity_poly.type
_entity_poly.pdbx_seq_one_letter_code
_entity_poly.pdbx_strand_id
1 'polypeptide(L)'
;MEFYCGLDMLERLTLTVFDDQSTFDGATTSFVREHFKKWAATAPQEEQGTGPGNAQRYRYCIQVTDESLDSIIQKAPPPEEEIINREGFVNIIDASWEPYSQWDGGERIEDDEEPLEGCTLLDVGWMRVRYDGVMTGSYYYLRNQGAWDHEYRRPPEIVEQ
;
A
#
# COMPACT_ATOMS: atom_id res chain seq x y z
N MET A 1 5.67 26.76 19.53
CA MET A 1 5.07 25.47 19.09
C MET A 1 4.96 24.56 20.31
N GLU A 2 4.31 25.04 21.38
CA GLU A 2 4.23 24.36 22.70
C GLU A 2 2.77 24.25 23.19
N PHE A 3 1.79 24.59 22.33
CA PHE A 3 0.39 24.73 22.74
C PHE A 3 -0.52 23.54 22.42
N TYR A 4 0.03 22.49 21.84
CA TYR A 4 -0.66 21.21 21.66
C TYR A 4 0.37 20.12 21.91
N CYS A 5 -0.01 19.07 22.62
CA CYS A 5 0.78 17.85 22.86
C CYS A 5 1.12 17.07 21.56
N GLY A 6 1.44 17.76 20.46
CA GLY A 6 1.75 17.16 19.17
C GLY A 6 3.09 16.42 19.15
N LEU A 7 4.04 16.79 20.03
CA LEU A 7 5.30 16.08 20.19
C LEU A 7 5.11 14.69 20.84
N ASP A 8 4.23 14.57 21.84
CA ASP A 8 3.82 13.27 22.44
C ASP A 8 3.22 12.34 21.37
N MET A 9 2.37 12.88 20.49
CA MET A 9 1.75 12.09 19.44
C MET A 9 2.74 11.52 18.43
N LEU A 10 3.82 12.24 18.13
CA LEU A 10 4.90 11.76 17.25
C LEU A 10 5.72 10.66 17.91
N GLU A 11 6.02 10.77 19.21
CA GLU A 11 6.71 9.71 19.97
C GLU A 11 5.91 8.41 20.02
N ARG A 12 4.58 8.48 19.92
CA ARG A 12 3.68 7.33 19.91
C ARG A 12 3.38 6.77 18.51
N LEU A 13 3.81 7.45 17.45
CA LEU A 13 3.65 6.98 16.07
C LEU A 13 4.77 5.98 15.71
N THR A 14 4.76 4.81 16.35
CA THR A 14 5.70 3.74 16.02
C THR A 14 5.20 2.97 14.79
N LEU A 15 5.80 3.25 13.64
CA LEU A 15 5.60 2.45 12.43
C LEU A 15 6.39 1.15 12.55
N THR A 16 5.75 0.03 12.23
CA THR A 16 6.43 -1.25 12.08
C THR A 16 7.07 -1.28 10.70
N VAL A 17 8.40 -1.40 10.67
CA VAL A 17 9.19 -1.42 9.43
C VAL A 17 9.86 -2.78 9.31
N PHE A 18 9.81 -3.37 8.12
CA PHE A 18 10.53 -4.58 7.75
C PHE A 18 11.52 -4.23 6.64
N ASP A 19 12.82 -4.29 6.92
CA ASP A 19 13.89 -3.83 6.03
C ASP A 19 15.03 -4.85 5.86
N ASP A 20 14.80 -6.12 6.24
CA ASP A 20 15.79 -7.19 6.07
C ASP A 20 16.06 -7.43 4.57
N GLN A 21 17.19 -6.92 4.10
CA GLN A 21 17.58 -7.02 2.69
C GLN A 21 17.62 -8.47 2.20
N SER A 22 18.09 -9.41 3.02
CA SER A 22 18.20 -10.82 2.61
C SER A 22 16.85 -11.47 2.33
N THR A 23 15.77 -10.92 2.90
CA THR A 23 14.40 -11.41 2.75
C THR A 23 13.63 -10.67 1.66
N PHE A 24 13.85 -9.35 1.52
CA PHE A 24 13.01 -8.50 0.70
C PHE A 24 13.64 -8.02 -0.62
N ASP A 25 14.93 -8.28 -0.85
CA ASP A 25 15.58 -7.91 -2.11
C ASP A 25 14.93 -8.65 -3.30
N GLY A 26 14.38 -7.88 -4.24
CA GLY A 26 13.63 -8.40 -5.39
C GLY A 26 12.33 -9.14 -5.05
N ALA A 27 11.80 -9.00 -3.84
CA ALA A 27 10.57 -9.68 -3.43
C ALA A 27 9.34 -9.17 -4.19
N THR A 28 8.51 -10.09 -4.67
CA THR A 28 7.23 -9.78 -5.30
C THR A 28 6.23 -9.23 -4.29
N THR A 29 5.23 -8.48 -4.76
CA THR A 29 4.12 -8.00 -3.93
C THR A 29 3.37 -9.15 -3.27
N SER A 30 3.23 -10.28 -3.95
CA SER A 30 2.61 -11.49 -3.39
C SER A 30 3.40 -12.07 -2.21
N PHE A 31 4.73 -12.07 -2.28
CA PHE A 31 5.57 -12.50 -1.16
C PHE A 31 5.45 -11.54 0.03
N VAL A 32 5.51 -10.24 -0.23
CA VAL A 32 5.35 -9.20 0.80
C VAL A 32 3.97 -9.30 1.47
N ARG A 33 2.92 -9.54 0.69
CA ARG A 33 1.55 -9.78 1.18
C ARG A 33 1.51 -10.94 2.17
N GLU A 34 2.07 -12.10 1.80
CA GLU A 34 2.07 -13.29 2.66
C GLU A 34 2.92 -13.11 3.92
N HIS A 35 4.06 -12.43 3.81
CA HIS A 35 4.85 -12.07 4.98
C HIS A 35 4.06 -11.16 5.93
N PHE A 36 3.41 -10.13 5.38
CA PHE A 36 2.60 -9.19 6.15
C PHE A 36 1.40 -9.87 6.82
N LYS A 37 0.68 -10.78 6.12
CA LYS A 37 -0.44 -11.55 6.69
C LYS A 37 -0.03 -12.30 7.96
N LYS A 38 1.18 -12.87 7.98
CA LYS A 38 1.71 -13.57 9.16
C LYS A 38 1.89 -12.64 10.35
N TRP A 39 2.42 -11.44 10.14
CA TRP A 39 2.54 -10.44 11.18
C TRP A 39 1.16 -9.93 11.63
N ALA A 40 0.28 -9.60 10.69
CA ALA A 40 -1.05 -9.07 10.97
C ALA A 40 -1.96 -10.06 11.72
N ALA A 41 -1.66 -11.37 11.68
CA ALA A 41 -2.40 -12.39 12.41
C ALA A 41 -2.27 -12.27 13.94
N THR A 42 -1.15 -11.78 14.47
CA THR A 42 -0.92 -11.66 15.92
C THR A 42 -0.76 -10.22 16.39
N ALA A 43 -0.31 -9.30 15.51
CA ALA A 43 -0.04 -7.91 15.85
C ALA A 43 -1.21 -7.16 16.53
N PRO A 44 -2.49 -7.29 16.13
CA PRO A 44 -3.58 -6.59 16.82
C PRO A 44 -3.65 -6.95 18.31
N GLN A 45 -3.51 -8.24 18.62
CA GLN A 45 -3.58 -8.73 19.99
C GLN A 45 -2.34 -8.29 20.79
N GLU A 46 -1.16 -8.31 20.19
CA GLU A 46 0.10 -7.89 20.82
C GLU A 46 0.18 -6.38 21.04
N GLU A 47 -0.27 -5.57 20.06
CA GLU A 47 -0.20 -4.12 20.09
C GLU A 47 -1.37 -3.48 20.85
N GLN A 48 -2.58 -4.05 20.77
CA GLN A 48 -3.81 -3.43 21.27
C GLN A 48 -4.55 -4.27 22.33
N GLY A 49 -4.17 -5.54 22.52
CA GLY A 49 -4.87 -6.44 23.43
C GLY A 49 -6.22 -6.93 22.91
N THR A 50 -6.56 -6.68 21.64
CA THR A 50 -7.84 -7.02 21.01
C THR A 50 -7.66 -7.37 19.52
N GLY A 51 -8.73 -7.78 18.84
CA GLY A 51 -8.71 -8.07 17.41
C GLY A 51 -8.51 -6.82 16.52
N PRO A 52 -8.24 -7.01 15.21
CA PRO A 52 -7.87 -5.92 14.29
C PRO A 52 -8.98 -4.88 14.05
N GLY A 53 -10.25 -5.21 14.33
CA GLY A 53 -11.38 -4.37 13.97
C GLY A 53 -11.36 -4.03 12.48
N ASN A 54 -11.58 -2.76 12.14
CA ASN A 54 -11.45 -2.23 10.77
C ASN A 54 -10.14 -1.43 10.57
N ALA A 55 -9.12 -1.67 11.40
CA ALA A 55 -7.89 -0.90 11.34
C ALA A 55 -7.09 -1.22 10.07
N GLN A 56 -6.85 -0.20 9.25
CA GLN A 56 -6.06 -0.32 8.01
C GLN A 56 -4.65 -0.88 8.26
N ARG A 57 -4.10 -0.64 9.46
CA ARG A 57 -2.78 -1.14 9.92
C ARG A 57 -2.59 -2.63 9.79
N TYR A 58 -3.66 -3.40 9.89
CA TYR A 58 -3.61 -4.86 9.78
C TYR A 58 -4.21 -5.37 8.47
N ARG A 59 -4.67 -4.47 7.61
CA ARG A 59 -5.29 -4.80 6.31
C ARG A 59 -4.38 -4.46 5.13
N TYR A 60 -3.66 -3.35 5.20
CA TYR A 60 -2.79 -2.89 4.13
C TYR A 60 -1.36 -2.71 4.62
N CYS A 61 -0.40 -3.01 3.75
CA CYS A 61 0.98 -2.60 3.96
C CYS A 61 1.44 -1.63 2.88
N ILE A 62 2.36 -0.75 3.25
CA ILE A 62 3.03 0.16 2.33
C ILE A 62 4.37 -0.47 1.99
N GLN A 63 4.60 -0.73 0.71
CA GLN A 63 5.87 -1.21 0.21
C GLN A 63 6.58 -0.08 -0.53
N VAL A 64 7.85 0.13 -0.18
CA VAL A 64 8.74 1.09 -0.82
C VAL A 64 9.83 0.27 -1.52
N THR A 65 9.84 0.29 -2.85
CA THR A 65 10.83 -0.41 -3.67
C THR A 65 11.94 0.56 -4.13
N ASP A 66 13.00 0.03 -4.73
CA ASP A 66 14.02 0.86 -5.39
C ASP A 66 13.40 1.78 -6.45
N GLU A 67 12.42 1.27 -7.22
CA GLU A 67 11.68 2.07 -8.20
C GLU A 67 10.89 3.21 -7.54
N SER A 68 10.25 2.94 -6.39
CA SER A 68 9.59 3.97 -5.60
C SER A 68 10.57 5.06 -5.15
N LEU A 69 11.72 4.67 -4.60
CA LEU A 69 12.74 5.62 -4.14
C LEU A 69 13.30 6.45 -5.30
N ASP A 70 13.60 5.81 -6.43
CA ASP A 70 14.06 6.50 -7.64
C ASP A 70 13.02 7.49 -8.17
N SER A 71 11.74 7.11 -8.16
CA SER A 71 10.64 7.99 -8.58
C SER A 71 10.53 9.25 -7.73
N ILE A 72 10.88 9.16 -6.44
CA ILE A 72 10.80 10.27 -5.49
C ILE A 72 12.05 11.14 -5.56
N ILE A 73 13.23 10.53 -5.55
CA ILE A 73 14.51 11.23 -5.40
C ILE A 73 15.00 11.80 -6.73
N GLN A 74 14.98 11.02 -7.80
CA GLN A 74 15.58 11.45 -9.07
C GLN A 74 14.72 12.45 -9.84
N LYS A 75 13.41 12.48 -9.54
CA LYS A 75 12.42 13.37 -10.17
C LYS A 75 11.93 14.47 -9.24
N ALA A 76 12.59 14.66 -8.09
CA ALA A 76 12.31 15.78 -7.22
C ALA A 76 12.63 17.09 -7.97
N PRO A 77 11.70 18.07 -8.01
CA PRO A 77 11.99 19.36 -8.59
C PRO A 77 13.12 20.06 -7.81
N PRO A 78 13.83 21.01 -8.44
CA PRO A 78 14.85 21.79 -7.77
C PRO A 78 14.28 22.43 -6.48
N PRO A 79 15.08 22.57 -5.40
CA PRO A 79 14.61 23.12 -4.13
C PRO A 79 13.99 24.53 -4.22
N GLU A 80 14.26 25.23 -5.33
CA GLU A 80 13.78 26.59 -5.61
C GLU A 80 12.33 26.60 -6.13
N GLU A 81 11.80 25.44 -6.54
CA GLU A 81 10.43 25.28 -7.01
C GLU A 81 9.62 24.53 -5.94
N GLU A 82 8.64 25.19 -5.31
CA GLU A 82 7.64 24.54 -4.41
C GLU A 82 6.65 23.67 -5.19
N ILE A 83 7.13 22.86 -6.13
CA ILE A 83 6.31 21.94 -6.90
C ILE A 83 6.37 20.58 -6.20
N ILE A 84 5.21 20.00 -5.93
CA ILE A 84 5.14 18.63 -5.43
C ILE A 84 5.45 17.68 -6.58
N ASN A 85 6.44 16.79 -6.40
CA ASN A 85 6.70 15.70 -7.34
C ASN A 85 5.47 14.77 -7.40
N ARG A 86 4.69 14.87 -8.48
CA ARG A 86 3.48 14.05 -8.69
C ARG A 86 3.78 12.66 -9.23
N GLU A 87 5.02 12.41 -9.64
CA GLU A 87 5.44 11.12 -10.19
C GLU A 87 6.00 10.18 -9.11
N GLY A 88 6.28 10.70 -7.91
CA GLY A 88 6.71 9.89 -6.78
C GLY A 88 5.59 9.00 -6.27
N PHE A 89 5.86 7.70 -6.10
CA PHE A 89 4.86 6.75 -5.63
C PHE A 89 5.42 5.75 -4.63
N VAL A 90 4.51 5.11 -3.90
CA VAL A 90 4.72 3.88 -3.12
C VAL A 90 3.63 2.88 -3.46
N ASN A 91 3.84 1.61 -3.13
CA ASN A 91 2.82 0.59 -3.33
C ASN A 91 1.98 0.43 -2.06
N ILE A 92 0.66 0.37 -2.20
CA ILE A 92 -0.24 -0.15 -1.16
C ILE A 92 -0.65 -1.56 -1.58
N ILE A 93 -0.49 -2.53 -0.67
CA ILE A 93 -0.84 -3.95 -0.89
C ILE A 93 -2.02 -4.31 0.04
N ASP A 94 -3.09 -4.89 -0.50
CA ASP A 94 -4.19 -5.46 0.30
C ASP A 94 -3.83 -6.88 0.75
N ALA A 95 -3.81 -7.10 2.06
CA ALA A 95 -3.52 -8.39 2.68
C ALA A 95 -4.64 -9.41 2.55
N SER A 96 -5.86 -8.94 2.30
CA SER A 96 -7.05 -9.79 2.15
C SER A 96 -7.33 -10.19 0.70
N TRP A 97 -6.63 -9.59 -0.26
CA TRP A 97 -6.79 -9.92 -1.67
C TRP A 97 -6.27 -11.34 -1.94
N GLU A 98 -7.05 -12.08 -2.73
CA GLU A 98 -6.72 -13.40 -3.25
C GLU A 98 -7.11 -13.45 -4.73
N PRO A 99 -6.39 -14.21 -5.59
CA PRO A 99 -6.76 -14.37 -6.99
C PRO A 99 -8.19 -14.92 -7.14
N TYR A 100 -8.94 -14.36 -8.07
CA TYR A 100 -10.30 -14.77 -8.38
C TYR A 100 -10.43 -15.34 -9.79
N SER A 101 -11.55 -16.03 -10.05
CA SER A 101 -11.87 -16.57 -11.37
C SER A 101 -12.42 -15.46 -12.27
N GLN A 102 -11.85 -15.30 -13.47
CA GLN A 102 -12.40 -14.45 -14.55
C GLN A 102 -13.63 -15.08 -15.25
N TRP A 103 -14.10 -16.22 -14.75
CA TRP A 103 -15.25 -16.94 -15.26
C TRP A 103 -16.29 -17.10 -14.17
N ASP A 104 -17.54 -16.72 -14.48
CA ASP A 104 -18.71 -16.99 -13.66
C ASP A 104 -19.77 -17.73 -14.48
N GLY A 105 -20.24 -18.87 -13.99
CA GLY A 105 -21.23 -19.69 -14.70
C GLY A 105 -20.82 -20.17 -16.10
N GLY A 106 -19.52 -20.12 -16.45
CA GLY A 106 -19.02 -20.44 -17.79
C GLY A 106 -18.98 -19.25 -18.75
N GLU A 107 -19.42 -18.07 -18.31
CA GLU A 107 -19.24 -16.81 -19.03
C GLU A 107 -17.99 -16.10 -18.54
N ARG A 108 -17.24 -15.51 -19.48
CA ARG A 108 -16.07 -14.69 -19.16
C ARG A 108 -16.54 -13.32 -18.68
N ILE A 109 -16.21 -12.97 -17.44
CA ILE A 109 -16.60 -11.69 -16.82
C ILE A 109 -15.54 -10.60 -16.97
N GLU A 110 -14.29 -10.99 -17.29
CA GLU A 110 -13.15 -10.09 -17.39
C GLU A 110 -12.12 -10.62 -18.40
N ASP A 111 -11.53 -9.73 -19.19
CA ASP A 111 -10.44 -10.06 -20.11
C ASP A 111 -9.09 -10.19 -19.37
N ASP A 112 -8.09 -10.77 -20.03
CA ASP A 112 -6.73 -10.85 -19.48
C ASP A 112 -6.01 -9.53 -19.72
N GLU A 113 -5.36 -9.03 -18.67
CA GLU A 113 -4.45 -7.90 -18.72
C GLU A 113 -3.01 -8.35 -18.94
N GLU A 114 -2.15 -7.39 -19.32
CA GLU A 114 -0.70 -7.62 -19.41
C GLU A 114 -0.14 -8.13 -18.07
N PRO A 115 0.61 -9.25 -18.04
CA PRO A 115 1.01 -9.89 -16.79
C PRO A 115 1.82 -8.96 -15.87
N LEU A 116 1.37 -8.82 -14.62
CA LEU A 116 2.10 -8.15 -13.54
C LEU A 116 2.49 -9.18 -12.49
N GLU A 117 3.79 -9.41 -12.33
CA GLU A 117 4.33 -10.48 -11.45
C GLU A 117 3.68 -11.86 -11.72
N GLY A 118 3.26 -12.11 -12.97
CA GLY A 118 2.57 -13.33 -13.39
C GLY A 118 1.05 -13.32 -13.21
N CYS A 119 0.44 -12.25 -12.70
CA CYS A 119 -1.01 -12.08 -12.60
C CYS A 119 -1.58 -11.34 -13.82
N THR A 120 -2.60 -11.92 -14.47
CA THR A 120 -3.32 -11.32 -15.61
C THR A 120 -4.69 -10.75 -15.24
N LEU A 121 -5.04 -10.75 -13.95
CA LEU A 121 -6.26 -10.10 -13.46
C LEU A 121 -6.12 -8.58 -13.54
N LEU A 122 -7.26 -7.90 -13.65
CA LEU A 122 -7.38 -6.45 -13.53
C LEU A 122 -6.95 -5.99 -12.15
N ASP A 123 -7.56 -6.53 -11.10
CA ASP A 123 -7.11 -6.31 -9.71
C ASP A 123 -6.03 -7.32 -9.33
N VAL A 124 -4.81 -6.83 -9.10
CA VAL A 124 -3.65 -7.64 -8.69
C VAL A 124 -3.38 -7.58 -7.17
N GLY A 125 -4.28 -6.93 -6.42
CA GLY A 125 -4.24 -6.81 -4.97
C GLY A 125 -3.20 -5.83 -4.45
N TRP A 126 -2.71 -4.94 -5.31
CA TRP A 126 -1.84 -3.82 -4.95
C TRP A 126 -1.98 -2.70 -5.97
N MET A 127 -1.75 -1.47 -5.55
CA MET A 127 -1.80 -0.28 -6.41
C MET A 127 -0.71 0.72 -6.05
N ARG A 128 -0.35 1.59 -6.98
CA ARG A 128 0.56 2.72 -6.72
C ARG A 128 -0.22 3.92 -6.23
N VAL A 129 0.25 4.55 -5.17
CA VAL A 129 -0.31 5.79 -4.64
C VAL A 129 0.78 6.82 -4.49
N ARG A 130 0.40 8.10 -4.53
CA ARG A 130 1.32 9.20 -4.26
C ARG A 130 1.99 9.07 -2.89
N TYR A 131 3.31 9.20 -2.87
CA TYR A 131 4.10 9.05 -1.64
C TYR A 131 3.79 10.13 -0.59
N ASP A 132 3.49 11.34 -1.02
CA ASP A 132 3.32 12.51 -0.15
C ASP A 132 1.93 12.57 0.51
N GLY A 133 0.95 11.87 -0.08
CA GLY A 133 -0.41 11.73 0.45
C GLY A 133 -0.70 10.36 1.07
N VAL A 134 0.26 9.43 1.09
CA VAL A 134 -0.04 8.02 1.43
C VAL A 134 -0.73 7.87 2.79
N MET A 135 -0.23 8.52 3.84
CA MET A 135 -0.76 8.36 5.20
C MET A 135 -2.04 9.16 5.45
N THR A 136 -2.18 10.34 4.87
CA THR A 136 -3.24 11.31 5.17
C THR A 136 -4.39 11.27 4.17
N GLY A 137 -4.11 10.90 2.93
CA GLY A 137 -5.09 10.66 1.86
C GLY A 137 -5.40 9.17 1.75
N SER A 138 -4.64 8.45 0.93
CA SER A 138 -4.93 7.06 0.53
C SER A 138 -5.27 6.15 1.71
N TYR A 139 -4.39 6.11 2.71
CA TYR A 139 -4.56 5.22 3.85
C TYR A 139 -5.76 5.58 4.73
N TYR A 140 -6.13 6.86 4.81
CA TYR A 140 -7.32 7.31 5.51
C TYR A 140 -8.60 6.91 4.76
N TYR A 141 -8.64 7.09 3.44
CA TYR A 141 -9.81 6.76 2.61
C TYR A 141 -10.08 5.24 2.55
N LEU A 142 -9.02 4.43 2.51
CA LEU A 142 -9.09 2.97 2.44
C LEU A 142 -9.70 2.29 3.67
N ARG A 143 -10.07 3.04 4.72
CA ARG A 143 -10.82 2.54 5.88
C ARG A 143 -12.25 2.11 5.55
N ASN A 144 -12.84 2.72 4.52
CA ASN A 144 -14.25 2.52 4.20
C ASN A 144 -14.41 1.21 3.43
N GLN A 145 -15.52 0.50 3.66
CA GLN A 145 -15.86 -0.67 2.84
C GLN A 145 -16.08 -0.26 1.39
N GLY A 146 -15.52 -1.01 0.44
CA GLY A 146 -15.56 -0.72 -1.00
C GLY A 146 -14.66 0.42 -1.47
N ALA A 147 -13.87 1.04 -0.58
CA ALA A 147 -12.93 2.09 -0.98
C ALA A 147 -11.88 1.56 -1.96
N TRP A 148 -11.41 0.33 -1.76
CA TRP A 148 -10.48 -0.33 -2.67
C TRP A 148 -11.03 -0.35 -4.10
N ASP A 149 -12.24 -0.89 -4.31
CA ASP A 149 -12.86 -1.03 -5.63
C ASP A 149 -13.04 0.31 -6.37
N HIS A 150 -13.24 1.40 -5.62
CA HIS A 150 -13.39 2.73 -6.20
C HIS A 150 -12.06 3.38 -6.58
N GLU A 151 -11.08 3.26 -5.68
CA GLU A 151 -9.78 3.92 -5.79
C GLU A 151 -8.78 3.12 -6.63
N TYR A 152 -9.00 1.82 -6.79
CA TYR A 152 -8.06 0.93 -7.45
C TYR A 152 -7.73 1.41 -8.86
N ARG A 153 -6.42 1.52 -9.11
CA ARG A 153 -5.86 1.72 -10.45
C ARG A 153 -4.81 0.66 -10.65
N ARG A 154 -4.90 -0.05 -11.77
CA ARG A 154 -3.96 -1.10 -12.11
C ARG A 154 -2.58 -0.47 -12.37
N PRO A 155 -1.51 -0.91 -11.68
CA PRO A 155 -0.17 -0.45 -12.00
C PRO A 155 0.16 -0.63 -13.50
N PRO A 156 0.91 0.29 -14.12
CA PRO A 156 1.75 1.32 -13.49
C PRO A 156 1.04 2.65 -13.19
N GLU A 157 -0.28 2.75 -13.35
CA GLU A 157 -1.02 3.98 -13.01
C GLU A 157 -0.90 4.31 -11.52
N ILE A 158 -0.82 5.62 -11.21
CA ILE A 158 -0.70 6.15 -9.85
C ILE A 158 -2.03 6.79 -9.45
N VAL A 159 -2.55 6.40 -8.28
CA VAL A 159 -3.75 7.02 -7.71
C VAL A 159 -3.41 8.43 -7.21
N GLU A 160 -4.10 9.42 -7.77
CA GLU A 160 -4.03 10.83 -7.37
C GLU A 160 -5.12 11.13 -6.33
N GLN A 161 -4.79 11.07 -5.04
CA GLN A 161 -5.64 11.59 -3.94
C GLN A 161 -5.06 12.86 -3.35
#